data_AF-A0A7U3Y7R0-F1
#
_entry.id   AF-A0A7U3Y7R0-F1
#
_cell.length_a   1.000
_cell.length_b   1.000
_cell.length_c   1.000
_cell.angle_alpha   90.00
_cell.angle_beta   90.00
_cell.angle_gamma   90.00
#
_symmetry.space_group_name_H-M   'P 1'
#
loop_
_entity.id
_entity.type
_entity.pdbx_description
1 polymer ?
#
loop_
_entity_poly.entity_id
_entity_poly.type
_entity_poly.pdbx_seq_one_letter_code
_entity_poly.pdbx_strand_id
1 'polypeptide(L)'
;MSKQPNLDNLESHIQESLNGIKLLYKNRCFSQAKYCTYILIDQLAWLISVSETQVNIYFKNWLNKYFIKHYPEITAEEIWASRNGMLHNHSSISRDIVNKKVSRQLWFVDNLNHLNDVNTEFNSPDYFVVNTTRFLQFALLNAINEFMSDLKSGNVPDMNDLAEKLGKLLAEVKPD
;
A
#
# COMPACT_ATOMS: atom_id res chain seq x y z
N MET A 1 -4.26 -31.84 8.14
CA MET A 1 -3.72 -31.54 6.80
C MET A 1 -3.53 -30.04 6.71
N SER A 2 -2.30 -29.55 6.56
CA SER A 2 -2.07 -28.12 6.33
C SER A 2 -2.72 -27.74 5.00
N LYS A 3 -3.62 -26.76 5.01
CA LYS A 3 -4.17 -26.22 3.78
C LYS A 3 -3.09 -25.32 3.19
N GLN A 4 -2.43 -25.74 2.12
CA GLN A 4 -1.61 -24.82 1.35
C GLN A 4 -2.51 -23.69 0.81
N PRO A 5 -2.14 -22.41 0.97
CA PRO A 5 -2.91 -21.31 0.43
C PRO A 5 -2.92 -21.40 -1.10
N ASN A 6 -4.10 -21.26 -1.71
CA ASN A 6 -4.20 -21.13 -3.17
C ASN A 6 -3.78 -19.70 -3.56
N LEU A 7 -2.51 -19.56 -3.96
CA LEU A 7 -1.94 -18.27 -4.33
C LEU A 7 -2.44 -17.75 -5.70
N ASP A 8 -3.02 -18.60 -6.56
CA ASP A 8 -3.53 -18.19 -7.86
C ASP A 8 -4.74 -17.24 -7.72
N ASN A 9 -5.59 -17.51 -6.72
CA ASN A 9 -6.71 -16.62 -6.41
C ASN A 9 -6.23 -15.28 -5.84
N LEU A 10 -5.14 -15.29 -5.05
CA LEU A 10 -4.53 -14.05 -4.57
C LEU A 10 -3.92 -13.25 -5.72
N GLU A 11 -3.22 -13.91 -6.63
CA GLU A 11 -2.64 -13.28 -7.83
C GLU A 11 -3.73 -12.64 -8.69
N SER A 12 -4.87 -13.33 -8.86
CA SER A 12 -6.05 -12.79 -9.55
C SER A 12 -6.62 -11.56 -8.85
N HIS A 13 -6.83 -11.61 -7.53
CA HIS A 13 -7.32 -10.49 -6.72
C HIS A 13 -6.40 -9.26 -6.78
N ILE A 14 -5.08 -9.48 -6.71
CA ILE A 14 -4.07 -8.41 -6.86
C ILE A 14 -4.15 -7.81 -8.26
N GLN A 15 -4.24 -8.65 -9.30
CA GLN A 15 -4.32 -8.19 -10.68
C GLN A 15 -5.59 -7.37 -10.94
N GLU A 16 -6.73 -7.78 -10.39
CA GLU A 16 -7.99 -7.03 -10.44
C GLU A 16 -7.87 -5.68 -9.72
N SER A 17 -7.29 -5.68 -8.51
CA SER A 17 -7.05 -4.45 -7.74
C SER A 17 -6.15 -3.47 -8.49
N LEU A 18 -5.05 -3.95 -9.08
CA LEU A 18 -4.14 -3.15 -9.90
C LEU A 18 -4.81 -2.62 -11.16
N ASN A 19 -5.66 -3.44 -11.81
CA ASN A 19 -6.46 -3.00 -12.96
C ASN A 19 -7.44 -1.89 -12.58
N GLY A 20 -8.10 -2.00 -11.43
CA GLY A 20 -8.97 -0.96 -10.87
C GLY A 20 -8.22 0.34 -10.58
N ILE A 21 -7.08 0.26 -9.89
CA ILE A 21 -6.21 1.41 -9.62
C ILE A 21 -5.79 2.09 -10.94
N LYS A 22 -5.36 1.30 -11.93
CA LYS A 22 -4.95 1.80 -13.25
C LYS A 22 -6.09 2.45 -14.01
N LEU A 23 -7.30 1.88 -13.94
CA LEU A 23 -8.49 2.44 -14.57
C LEU A 23 -8.84 3.81 -13.97
N LEU A 24 -8.86 3.91 -12.64
CA LEU A 24 -9.12 5.16 -11.93
C LEU A 24 -8.07 6.21 -12.26
N TYR A 25 -6.79 5.83 -12.24
CA TYR A 25 -5.69 6.73 -12.55
C TYR A 25 -5.78 7.28 -13.99
N LYS A 26 -6.02 6.41 -14.99
CA LYS A 26 -6.16 6.80 -16.39
C LYS A 26 -7.34 7.76 -16.63
N ASN A 27 -8.40 7.64 -15.84
CA ASN A 27 -9.57 8.51 -15.93
C ASN A 27 -9.49 9.74 -15.01
N ARG A 28 -8.28 10.09 -14.51
CA ARG A 28 -8.03 11.24 -13.63
C ARG A 28 -8.76 11.19 -12.28
N CYS A 29 -9.23 10.02 -11.86
CA CYS A 29 -9.78 9.76 -10.53
C CYS A 29 -8.65 9.47 -9.54
N PHE A 30 -7.71 10.42 -9.39
CA PHE A 30 -6.45 10.18 -8.70
C PHE A 30 -6.60 9.87 -7.21
N SER A 31 -7.47 10.59 -6.50
CA SER A 31 -7.74 10.33 -5.09
C SER A 31 -8.30 8.92 -4.88
N GLN A 32 -9.21 8.48 -5.76
CA GLN A 32 -9.77 7.13 -5.75
C GLN A 32 -8.73 6.07 -6.06
N ALA A 33 -7.84 6.31 -7.03
CA ALA A 33 -6.72 5.41 -7.29
C ALA A 33 -5.80 5.25 -6.06
N LYS A 34 -5.52 6.36 -5.36
CA LYS A 34 -4.75 6.36 -4.10
C LYS A 34 -5.49 5.62 -2.97
N TYR A 35 -6.82 5.77 -2.86
CA TYR A 35 -7.62 4.99 -1.91
C TYR A 35 -7.52 3.48 -2.14
N CYS A 36 -7.77 3.04 -3.38
CA CYS A 36 -7.65 1.63 -3.73
C CYS A 36 -6.25 1.09 -3.50
N THR A 37 -5.22 1.92 -3.68
CA THR A 37 -3.83 1.56 -3.38
C THR A 37 -3.61 1.31 -1.90
N TYR A 38 -4.05 2.21 -1.02
CA TYR A 38 -3.91 2.01 0.41
C TYR A 38 -4.71 0.81 0.91
N ILE A 39 -5.90 0.57 0.36
CA ILE A 39 -6.71 -0.61 0.67
C ILE A 39 -5.97 -1.90 0.26
N LEU A 40 -5.38 -1.93 -0.93
CA LEU A 40 -4.60 -3.09 -1.37
C LEU A 40 -3.41 -3.33 -0.43
N ILE A 41 -2.66 -2.29 -0.06
CA ILE A 41 -1.56 -2.44 0.91
C ILE A 41 -2.07 -2.95 2.27
N ASP A 42 -3.17 -2.41 2.79
CA ASP A 42 -3.80 -2.87 4.05
C ASP A 42 -4.13 -4.38 3.97
N GLN A 43 -4.70 -4.84 2.85
CA GLN A 43 -5.03 -6.26 2.62
C GLN A 43 -3.77 -7.14 2.57
N LEU A 44 -2.76 -6.76 1.79
CA LEU A 44 -1.51 -7.53 1.66
C LEU A 44 -0.71 -7.58 2.96
N ALA A 45 -0.71 -6.47 3.70
CA ALA A 45 -0.03 -6.38 4.99
C ALA A 45 -0.72 -7.24 6.06
N TRP A 46 -2.05 -7.28 6.05
CA TRP A 46 -2.83 -8.13 6.95
C TRP A 46 -2.60 -9.62 6.71
N LEU A 47 -2.48 -10.06 5.45
CA LEU A 47 -2.26 -11.46 5.09
C LEU A 47 -1.04 -12.08 5.79
N ILE A 48 0.02 -11.31 6.02
CA ILE A 48 1.27 -11.79 6.64
C ILE A 48 1.48 -11.26 8.07
N SER A 49 0.48 -10.60 8.66
CA SER A 49 0.60 -10.11 10.03
C SER A 49 0.64 -11.29 11.00
N VAL A 50 1.50 -11.24 12.03
CA VAL A 50 1.49 -12.25 13.09
C VAL A 50 0.48 -11.80 14.14
N SER A 51 -0.59 -12.59 14.35
CA SER A 51 -1.75 -12.27 15.21
C SER A 51 -2.51 -10.99 14.80
N GLU A 52 -3.69 -10.75 15.39
CA GLU A 52 -4.48 -9.52 15.20
C GLU A 52 -3.81 -8.33 15.90
N THR A 53 -2.63 -7.98 15.41
CA THR A 53 -1.90 -6.78 15.80
C THR A 53 -2.51 -5.56 15.15
N GLN A 54 -2.30 -4.40 15.78
CA GLN A 54 -2.87 -3.13 15.34
C GLN A 54 -2.53 -2.83 13.87
N VAL A 55 -3.51 -2.30 13.11
CA VAL A 55 -3.41 -2.03 11.66
C VAL A 55 -2.15 -1.26 11.28
N ASN A 56 -1.81 -0.24 12.06
CA ASN A 56 -0.62 0.57 11.86
C ASN A 56 0.69 -0.21 11.93
N ILE A 57 0.76 -1.30 12.73
CA ILE A 57 1.98 -2.08 12.89
C ILE A 57 2.21 -2.93 11.66
N TYR A 58 1.23 -3.76 11.26
CA TYR A 58 1.44 -4.65 10.12
C TYR A 58 1.55 -3.87 8.81
N PHE A 59 0.81 -2.76 8.65
CA PHE A 59 0.91 -1.90 7.46
C PHE A 59 2.33 -1.36 7.29
N LYS A 60 2.90 -0.78 8.36
CA LYS A 60 4.25 -0.22 8.30
C LYS A 60 5.31 -1.32 8.16
N ASN A 61 5.13 -2.48 8.78
CA ASN A 61 6.04 -3.61 8.60
C ASN A 61 6.07 -4.09 7.14
N TRP A 62 4.91 -4.17 6.48
CA TRP A 62 4.83 -4.54 5.07
C TRP A 62 5.54 -3.52 4.19
N LEU A 63 5.30 -2.22 4.42
CA LEU A 63 5.99 -1.15 3.69
C LEU A 63 7.51 -1.21 3.88
N ASN A 64 7.99 -1.33 5.11
CA ASN A 64 9.41 -1.42 5.41
C ASN A 64 10.06 -2.64 4.76
N LYS A 65 9.34 -3.77 4.68
CA LYS A 65 9.86 -5.00 4.08
C LYS A 65 9.92 -4.93 2.54
N TYR A 66 8.85 -4.45 1.89
CA TYR A 66 8.71 -4.60 0.44
C TYR A 66 8.74 -3.27 -0.33
N PHE A 67 8.29 -2.16 0.25
CA PHE A 67 8.04 -0.93 -0.50
C PHE A 67 9.20 0.08 -0.41
N ILE A 68 9.69 0.36 0.80
CA ILE A 68 10.58 1.51 1.07
C ILE A 68 11.85 1.47 0.22
N LYS A 69 12.43 0.30 -0.05
CA LYS A 69 13.62 0.21 -0.89
C LYS A 69 13.41 0.66 -2.35
N HIS A 70 12.18 0.68 -2.84
CA HIS A 70 11.84 1.21 -4.16
C HIS A 70 11.47 2.70 -4.13
N TYR A 71 11.32 3.27 -2.93
CA TYR A 71 11.02 4.67 -2.70
C TYR A 71 11.69 5.18 -1.40
N PRO A 72 13.05 5.16 -1.34
CA PRO A 72 13.78 5.38 -0.09
C PRO A 72 13.67 6.79 0.49
N GLU A 73 13.15 7.75 -0.27
CA GLU A 73 13.01 9.15 0.13
C GLU A 73 11.85 9.41 1.09
N ILE A 74 10.92 8.45 1.21
CA ILE A 74 9.77 8.49 2.12
C ILE A 74 9.82 7.34 3.13
N THR A 75 9.18 7.50 4.28
CA THR A 75 9.14 6.49 5.35
C THR A 75 7.78 5.80 5.45
N ALA A 76 7.73 4.63 6.10
CA ALA A 76 6.48 3.93 6.35
C ALA A 76 5.53 4.74 7.24
N GLU A 77 6.07 5.51 8.19
CA GLU A 77 5.33 6.47 9.02
C GLU A 77 4.67 7.56 8.18
N GLU A 78 5.37 8.12 7.20
CA GLU A 78 4.84 9.15 6.31
C GLU A 78 3.73 8.61 5.40
N ILE A 79 3.90 7.41 4.87
CA ILE A 79 2.87 6.73 4.07
C ILE A 79 1.63 6.43 4.93
N TRP A 80 1.82 5.94 6.16
CA TRP A 80 0.73 5.70 7.12
C TRP A 80 -0.02 6.98 7.47
N ALA A 81 0.70 8.07 7.75
CA ALA A 81 0.11 9.37 8.01
C ALA A 81 -0.69 9.88 6.80
N SER A 82 -0.15 9.75 5.58
CA SER A 82 -0.85 10.13 4.36
C SER A 82 -2.13 9.31 4.15
N ARG A 83 -2.06 7.98 4.32
CA ARG A 83 -3.21 7.05 4.29
C ARG A 83 -4.31 7.48 5.24
N ASN A 84 -3.97 7.81 6.49
CA ASN A 84 -4.96 8.25 7.50
C ASN A 84 -5.58 9.60 7.18
N GLY A 85 -4.79 10.57 6.70
CA GLY A 85 -5.31 11.86 6.25
C GLY A 85 -6.31 11.66 5.13
N MET A 86 -5.96 10.84 4.13
CA MET A 86 -6.81 10.63 2.96
C MET A 86 -8.11 9.95 3.36
N LEU A 87 -8.06 8.87 4.14
CA LEU A 87 -9.24 8.07 4.46
C LEU A 87 -10.22 8.74 5.41
N HIS A 88 -9.74 9.59 6.32
CA HIS A 88 -10.60 10.23 7.32
C HIS A 88 -10.97 11.67 6.97
N ASN A 89 -10.09 12.39 6.28
CA ASN A 89 -10.24 13.83 6.07
C ASN A 89 -10.26 14.24 4.59
N HIS A 90 -10.15 13.29 3.65
CA HIS A 90 -9.97 13.58 2.22
C HIS A 90 -8.83 14.58 1.95
N SER A 91 -7.76 14.53 2.75
CA SER A 91 -6.61 15.43 2.62
C SER A 91 -5.30 14.70 2.91
N SER A 92 -4.16 15.33 2.66
CA SER A 92 -2.86 14.78 3.10
C SER A 92 -2.54 15.08 4.57
N ILE A 93 -3.44 15.73 5.31
CA ILE A 93 -3.23 16.10 6.72
C ILE A 93 -3.90 15.07 7.63
N SER A 94 -3.09 14.40 8.44
CA SER A 94 -3.55 13.48 9.48
C SER A 94 -3.28 14.00 10.88
N ARG A 95 -3.87 13.35 11.87
CA ARG A 95 -3.59 13.62 13.29
C ARG A 95 -2.11 13.49 13.63
N ASP A 96 -1.38 12.59 12.97
CA ASP A 96 0.05 12.38 13.22
C ASP A 96 0.91 13.54 12.69
N ILE A 97 0.49 14.19 11.59
CA ILE A 97 1.10 15.43 11.10
C ILE A 97 0.80 16.58 12.06
N VAL A 98 -0.48 16.76 12.44
CA VAL A 98 -0.90 17.84 13.36
C VAL A 98 -0.18 17.76 14.71
N ASN A 99 0.00 16.54 15.23
CA ASN A 99 0.69 16.30 16.50
C ASN A 99 2.22 16.19 16.37
N LYS A 100 2.79 16.48 15.20
CA LYS A 100 4.25 16.43 14.92
C LYS A 100 4.88 15.06 15.23
N LYS A 101 4.11 13.97 15.10
CA LYS A 101 4.62 12.59 15.19
C LYS A 101 5.30 12.13 13.91
N VAL A 102 4.93 12.74 12.79
CA VAL A 102 5.53 12.55 11.48
C VAL A 102 6.00 13.92 10.99
N SER A 103 7.24 13.99 10.51
CA SER A 103 7.92 15.24 10.19
C SER A 103 7.46 15.86 8.87
N ARG A 104 7.10 15.03 7.88
CA ARG A 104 6.75 15.50 6.53
C ARG A 104 5.39 15.02 6.10
N GLN A 105 4.65 15.92 5.47
CA GLN A 105 3.42 15.59 4.77
C GLN A 105 3.70 15.20 3.32
N LEU A 106 3.12 14.08 2.87
CA LEU A 106 3.26 13.63 1.48
C LEU A 106 2.29 14.36 0.57
N TRP A 107 2.83 15.03 -0.45
CA TRP A 107 2.07 15.77 -1.45
C TRP A 107 2.16 15.07 -2.80
N PHE A 108 1.09 14.38 -3.16
CA PHE A 108 1.02 13.65 -4.42
C PHE A 108 0.81 14.60 -5.59
N VAL A 109 1.72 14.55 -6.55
CA VAL A 109 1.55 15.17 -7.87
C VAL A 109 1.15 14.08 -8.85
N ASP A 110 0.02 14.29 -9.49
CA ASP A 110 -0.61 13.34 -10.39
C ASP A 110 -0.24 13.64 -11.86
N ASN A 111 -0.36 12.63 -12.73
CA ASN A 111 -0.21 12.77 -14.19
C ASN A 111 1.16 13.29 -14.67
N LEU A 112 2.25 12.90 -13.99
CA LEU A 112 3.61 13.17 -14.45
C LEU A 112 4.08 12.09 -15.43
N ASN A 113 4.71 12.52 -16.52
CA ASN A 113 5.25 11.64 -17.57
C ASN A 113 6.68 11.13 -17.26
N HIS A 114 7.28 11.57 -16.16
CA HIS A 114 8.58 11.10 -15.67
C HIS A 114 8.40 10.38 -14.33
N LEU A 115 9.41 9.64 -13.90
CA LEU A 115 9.44 8.96 -12.61
C LEU A 115 10.16 9.75 -11.52
N ASN A 116 10.88 10.82 -11.87
CA ASN A 116 11.57 11.65 -10.88
C ASN A 116 10.56 12.40 -10.00
N ASP A 117 10.91 12.59 -8.73
CA ASP A 117 10.17 13.46 -7.81
C ASP A 117 10.45 14.93 -8.13
N VAL A 118 9.45 15.78 -7.89
CA VAL A 118 9.52 17.23 -8.21
C VAL A 118 10.12 18.04 -7.04
N ASN A 119 10.77 17.36 -6.10
CA ASN A 119 11.10 17.92 -4.78
C ASN A 119 12.00 19.17 -4.84
N THR A 120 12.78 19.33 -5.91
CA THR A 120 13.64 20.50 -6.15
C THR A 120 12.87 21.80 -6.38
N GLU A 121 11.59 21.74 -6.78
CA GLU A 121 10.77 22.94 -7.07
C GLU A 121 9.97 23.44 -5.86
N PHE A 122 9.85 22.62 -4.80
CA PHE A 122 8.99 22.90 -3.63
C PHE A 122 9.79 22.89 -2.32
N ASN A 123 10.89 23.67 -2.25
CA ASN A 123 11.82 23.74 -1.12
C ASN A 123 11.14 24.04 0.24
N SER A 124 10.62 23.00 0.91
CA SER A 124 10.13 23.05 2.28
C SER A 124 10.46 21.74 2.99
N PRO A 125 11.02 21.78 4.21
CA PRO A 125 11.30 20.59 4.99
C PRO A 125 10.02 19.92 5.53
N ASP A 126 8.86 20.57 5.46
CA ASP A 126 7.59 20.09 6.01
C ASP A 126 6.83 19.18 5.04
N TYR A 127 7.24 19.13 3.77
CA TYR A 127 6.57 18.38 2.71
C TYR A 127 7.54 17.51 1.93
N PHE A 128 7.04 16.42 1.38
CA PHE A 128 7.73 15.66 0.34
C PHE A 128 6.79 15.49 -0.86
N VAL A 129 7.23 15.94 -2.03
CA VAL A 129 6.44 15.82 -3.25
C VAL A 129 6.59 14.42 -3.83
N VAL A 130 5.50 13.66 -3.77
CA VAL A 130 5.43 12.28 -4.25
C VAL A 130 4.96 12.27 -5.69
N ASN A 131 5.77 11.73 -6.59
CA ASN A 131 5.33 11.41 -7.93
C ASN A 131 4.38 10.19 -7.88
N THR A 132 3.10 10.42 -8.17
CA THR A 132 2.08 9.36 -8.08
C THR A 132 2.34 8.22 -9.05
N THR A 133 2.90 8.50 -10.23
CA THR A 133 3.30 7.47 -11.20
C THR A 133 4.41 6.58 -10.62
N ARG A 134 5.44 7.17 -10.02
CA ARG A 134 6.52 6.42 -9.33
C ARG A 134 5.96 5.59 -8.17
N PHE A 135 5.10 6.19 -7.34
CA PHE A 135 4.51 5.51 -6.19
C PHE A 135 3.69 4.28 -6.61
N LEU A 136 2.79 4.43 -7.58
CA LEU A 136 1.85 3.39 -8.00
C LEU A 136 2.44 2.38 -8.98
N GLN A 137 3.10 2.85 -10.04
CA GLN A 137 3.48 1.99 -11.16
C GLN A 137 4.87 1.36 -10.98
N PHE A 138 5.73 1.98 -10.17
CA PHE A 138 7.07 1.47 -9.91
C PHE A 138 7.18 0.87 -8.51
N ALA A 139 7.02 1.67 -7.45
CA ALA A 139 7.30 1.20 -6.09
C ALA A 139 6.31 0.13 -5.62
N LEU A 140 5.00 0.35 -5.79
CA LEU A 140 3.98 -0.63 -5.42
C LEU A 140 4.09 -1.93 -6.22
N LEU A 141 4.28 -1.84 -7.54
CA LEU A 141 4.36 -3.02 -8.40
C LEU A 141 5.55 -3.90 -8.03
N ASN A 142 6.72 -3.31 -7.80
CA ASN A 142 7.90 -4.05 -7.36
C ASN A 142 7.69 -4.66 -5.96
N ALA A 143 7.11 -3.90 -5.02
CA ALA A 143 6.80 -4.40 -3.69
C ALA A 143 5.84 -5.61 -3.73
N ILE A 144 4.83 -5.58 -4.59
CA ILE A 144 3.89 -6.69 -4.81
C ILE A 144 4.61 -7.91 -5.40
N ASN A 145 5.47 -7.72 -6.40
CA ASN A 145 6.21 -8.84 -7.01
C ASN A 145 7.08 -9.56 -5.97
N GLU A 146 7.76 -8.82 -5.11
CA GLU A 146 8.57 -9.38 -4.05
C GLU A 146 7.74 -10.05 -2.95
N PHE A 147 6.63 -9.43 -2.57
CA PHE A 147 5.66 -10.03 -1.65
C PHE A 147 5.18 -11.39 -2.18
N MET A 148 4.80 -11.47 -3.46
CA MET A 148 4.40 -12.72 -4.10
C MET A 148 5.55 -13.73 -4.17
N SER A 149 6.78 -13.29 -4.41
CA SER A 149 7.97 -14.14 -4.39
C SER A 149 8.20 -14.76 -3.00
N ASP A 150 8.06 -13.97 -1.93
CA ASP A 150 8.18 -14.46 -0.56
C ASP A 150 7.09 -15.46 -0.21
N LEU A 151 5.84 -15.20 -0.62
CA LEU A 151 4.73 -16.15 -0.45
C LEU A 151 4.99 -17.48 -1.16
N LYS A 152 5.41 -17.43 -2.44
CA LYS A 152 5.72 -18.62 -3.24
C LYS A 152 6.89 -19.42 -2.67
N SER A 153 7.83 -18.75 -2.02
CA SER A 153 9.00 -19.37 -1.38
C SER A 153 8.73 -19.83 0.06
N GLY A 154 7.54 -19.59 0.62
CA GLY A 154 7.23 -19.88 2.03
C GLY A 154 7.97 -18.99 3.03
N ASN A 155 8.54 -17.86 2.59
CA ASN A 155 9.29 -16.91 3.42
C ASN A 155 8.34 -15.93 4.14
N VAL A 156 7.36 -16.50 4.84
CA VAL A 156 6.37 -15.76 5.63
C VAL A 156 6.25 -16.33 7.03
N PRO A 157 5.79 -15.52 8.01
CA PRO A 157 5.84 -15.92 9.41
C PRO A 157 5.02 -17.17 9.75
N ASP A 158 3.84 -17.33 9.15
CA ASP A 158 2.93 -18.46 9.40
C ASP A 158 2.08 -18.75 8.15
N MET A 159 2.34 -19.90 7.50
CA MET A 159 1.63 -20.33 6.30
C MET A 159 0.18 -20.77 6.56
N ASN A 160 -0.13 -21.25 7.77
CA ASN A 160 -1.50 -21.69 8.09
C ASN A 160 -2.40 -20.47 8.35
N ASP A 161 -1.91 -19.49 9.11
CA ASP A 161 -2.62 -18.22 9.35
C ASP A 161 -2.86 -17.47 8.03
N LEU A 162 -1.84 -17.42 7.16
CA LEU A 162 -1.96 -16.88 5.80
C LEU A 162 -3.10 -17.55 5.03
N ALA A 163 -3.18 -18.89 5.03
CA ALA A 163 -4.22 -19.61 4.31
C ALA A 163 -5.63 -19.31 4.84
N GLU A 164 -5.78 -19.16 6.16
CA GLU A 164 -7.04 -18.76 6.78
C GLU A 164 -7.44 -17.33 6.39
N LYS A 165 -6.52 -16.37 6.53
CA LYS A 165 -6.76 -14.97 6.18
C LYS A 165 -7.05 -14.78 4.70
N LEU A 166 -6.36 -15.53 3.83
CA LEU A 166 -6.63 -15.52 2.41
C LEU A 166 -8.05 -16.01 2.11
N GLY A 167 -8.49 -17.08 2.79
CA GLY A 167 -9.87 -17.56 2.69
C GLY A 167 -10.90 -16.50 3.11
N LYS A 168 -10.60 -15.70 4.15
CA LYS A 168 -11.45 -14.58 4.60
C LYS A 168 -11.42 -13.40 3.62
N LEU A 169 -10.26 -13.04 3.09
CA LEU A 169 -10.08 -11.93 2.13
C LEU A 169 -10.88 -12.17 0.86
N LEU A 170 -10.83 -13.40 0.36
CA LEU A 170 -11.45 -13.81 -0.90
C LEU A 170 -12.88 -14.36 -0.71
N ALA A 171 -13.41 -14.34 0.51
CA ALA A 171 -14.77 -14.78 0.74
C ALA A 171 -15.73 -13.80 0.07
N GLU A 172 -16.38 -14.26 -1.00
CA GLU A 172 -17.50 -13.53 -1.58
C GLU A 172 -18.64 -13.47 -0.56
N VAL A 173 -19.17 -12.26 -0.33
CA VAL A 173 -20.45 -12.11 0.37
C VAL A 173 -21.52 -12.62 -0.59
N LYS A 174 -21.99 -13.84 -0.37
CA LYS A 174 -23.19 -14.33 -1.08
C LYS A 174 -24.37 -13.47 -0.63
N PRO A 175 -25.11 -12.83 -1.54
CA PRO A 175 -26.38 -12.23 -1.16
C PRO A 175 -27.32 -13.34 -0.68
N ASP A 176 -27.98 -13.09 0.45
CA ASP A 176 -29.07 -13.93 0.97
C ASP A 176 -30.28 -13.91 0.02
#